data_AF-A0A090ERA5-F1
#
_entry.id   AF-A0A090ERA5-F1
#
_cell.length_a   1.000
_cell.length_b   1.000
_cell.length_c   1.000
_cell.angle_alpha   90.00
_cell.angle_beta   90.00
_cell.angle_gamma   90.00
#
_symmetry.space_group_name_H-M   'P 1'
#
loop_
_entity.id
_entity.type
_entity.pdbx_description
1 polymer ?
#
loop_
_entity_poly.entity_id
_entity_poly.type
_entity_poly.pdbx_seq_one_letter_code
_entity_poly.pdbx_strand_id
1 'polypeptide(L)'
;MFGFFSRKSKEASEQKSKGAEDKRGGLLVPLIVVPRSNIEQGDGEAFHLVFAVMQFVVAMVSKGLYRYPEINPKALQVFHADQYSLEVKNGGHSQFIHNAGDEIDTMIANARAGLSACGAKGQMATLERMAAWVATHPDEAAKQTGFEGGRDDFLDTLDDAFYEADDAMPMEDLLARWIASWPELQIVDDDKYDDAIDRLVRSNPQREGRLLHESVSKLLRQMLSQREVGAGLACATISPSEIKLGFGMARMLDVEGEKQMVFHLRTDAEELRLCAPTKTHVAVYEYIPPDDPPVIRPGENPLGANAPRVGTLLGRAEQSEIETVIQLSEQNHAPVAVDLLLRKAGFDPLSAIVSANSVAQTAEGPVVNWVVLASDRTFLSLSSPNGSVLLDGKNYEKLAEASRPELRAHFDRSAAAR
;
A
#
# COMPACT_ATOMS: atom_id res chain seq x y z
N MET A 1 7.73 -1.41 -11.77
CA MET A 1 8.02 -0.77 -13.07
C MET A 1 6.70 -0.36 -13.76
N PHE A 2 6.13 0.80 -13.42
CA PHE A 2 4.91 1.34 -14.05
C PHE A 2 5.22 2.69 -14.71
N GLY A 3 5.58 2.63 -15.99
CA GLY A 3 5.53 3.76 -16.91
C GLY A 3 4.14 3.89 -17.54
N PHE A 4 3.93 4.98 -18.29
CA PHE A 4 2.69 5.47 -18.92
C PHE A 4 1.82 6.27 -17.92
N PHE A 5 1.74 7.60 -18.00
CA PHE A 5 1.52 8.43 -19.19
C PHE A 5 2.48 9.63 -19.30
N SER A 6 3.21 9.72 -20.41
CA SER A 6 3.67 10.99 -20.98
C SER A 6 3.43 10.91 -22.49
N ARG A 7 2.31 11.49 -22.94
CA ARG A 7 2.12 11.79 -24.36
C ARG A 7 2.28 13.30 -24.54
N LYS A 8 3.43 13.65 -25.11
CA LYS A 8 3.83 14.97 -25.57
C LYS A 8 2.77 15.54 -26.53
N SER A 9 2.22 16.70 -26.21
CA SER A 9 1.76 17.65 -27.23
C SER A 9 2.93 18.57 -27.58
N LYS A 10 3.51 18.37 -28.76
CA LYS A 10 4.41 19.34 -29.40
C LYS A 10 3.52 20.38 -30.08
N GLU A 11 3.55 21.63 -29.62
CA GLU A 11 3.95 22.78 -30.42
C GLU A 11 4.02 24.04 -29.55
N ALA A 12 4.99 24.88 -29.89
CA ALA A 12 5.69 25.81 -29.02
C ALA A 12 5.04 27.19 -28.94
N SER A 13 5.24 27.89 -27.82
CA SER A 13 5.87 29.21 -27.90
C SER A 13 6.50 29.61 -26.56
N GLU A 14 7.61 30.31 -26.69
CA GLU A 14 8.51 30.74 -25.64
C GLU A 14 7.85 31.72 -24.68
N GLN A 15 7.88 31.42 -23.38
CA GLN A 15 7.91 32.46 -22.37
C GLN A 15 8.83 32.04 -21.24
N LYS A 16 10.03 32.64 -21.25
CA LYS A 16 10.93 32.70 -20.11
C LYS A 16 10.15 33.17 -18.88
N SER A 17 9.98 32.30 -17.89
CA SER A 17 9.72 32.72 -16.52
C SER A 17 10.89 32.28 -15.64
N LYS A 18 11.61 33.30 -15.17
CA LYS A 18 12.47 33.23 -14.00
C LYS A 18 11.63 32.75 -12.83
N GLY A 19 12.11 31.78 -12.07
CA GLY A 19 11.45 31.31 -10.85
C GLY A 19 11.54 29.81 -10.64
N ALA A 20 12.71 29.21 -10.83
CA ALA A 20 13.00 27.93 -10.17
C ALA A 20 13.37 28.26 -8.71
N GLU A 21 12.36 28.65 -7.93
CA GLU A 21 12.48 28.64 -6.47
C GLU A 21 12.43 27.19 -5.99
N ASP A 22 13.36 26.91 -5.09
CA ASP A 22 13.67 25.67 -4.41
C ASP A 22 12.40 25.04 -3.80
N LYS A 23 11.80 24.05 -4.47
CA LYS A 23 10.77 23.17 -3.88
C LYS A 23 11.40 22.07 -3.01
N ARG A 24 12.32 22.43 -2.11
CA ARG A 24 12.62 21.59 -0.95
C ARG A 24 11.51 21.86 0.06
N GLY A 25 10.56 20.94 0.17
CA GLY A 25 9.57 20.98 1.25
C GLY A 25 10.32 21.08 2.58
N GLY A 26 10.09 22.16 3.32
CA GLY A 26 10.71 22.37 4.62
C GLY A 26 10.26 21.30 5.62
N LEU A 27 11.03 21.14 6.69
CA LEU A 27 10.67 20.32 7.84
C LEU A 27 9.33 20.81 8.42
N LEU A 28 8.30 19.96 8.39
CA LEU A 28 6.95 20.29 8.88
C LEU A 28 6.68 19.76 10.29
N VAL A 29 7.37 18.69 10.67
CA VAL A 29 7.27 18.07 12.01
C VAL A 29 8.64 18.13 12.68
N PRO A 30 9.03 19.28 13.25
CA PRO A 30 10.34 19.45 13.87
C PRO A 30 10.45 18.83 15.26
N LEU A 31 9.34 18.70 15.99
CA LEU A 31 9.32 18.14 17.35
C LEU A 31 8.89 16.67 17.32
N ILE A 32 9.46 15.88 18.24
CA ILE A 32 9.20 14.45 18.37
C ILE A 32 8.46 14.24 19.68
N VAL A 33 7.24 13.72 19.60
CA VAL A 33 6.37 13.58 20.78
C VAL A 33 6.39 12.13 21.25
N VAL A 34 6.67 11.91 22.54
CA VAL A 34 6.63 10.59 23.18
C VAL A 34 5.82 10.64 24.49
N PRO A 35 5.16 9.54 24.88
CA PRO A 35 4.45 9.47 26.16
C PRO A 35 5.45 9.43 27.32
N ARG A 36 5.07 10.01 28.46
CA ARG A 36 5.86 10.04 29.69
C ARG A 36 6.16 8.63 30.21
N SER A 37 5.22 7.69 30.07
CA SER A 37 5.43 6.29 30.47
C SER A 37 6.65 5.65 29.81
N ASN A 38 7.06 6.11 28.63
CA ASN A 38 8.18 5.55 27.88
C ASN A 38 9.55 6.10 28.34
N ILE A 39 9.55 7.00 29.32
CA ILE A 39 10.75 7.58 29.96
C ILE A 39 10.86 7.13 31.42
N GLU A 40 9.74 6.96 32.13
CA GLU A 40 9.72 6.80 33.59
C GLU A 40 9.65 5.33 34.09
N GLN A 41 9.57 4.33 33.20
CA GLN A 41 9.44 2.92 33.58
C GLN A 41 10.80 2.21 33.69
N GLY A 42 11.32 2.03 34.92
CA GLY A 42 12.55 1.26 35.20
C GLY A 42 12.62 -0.14 34.55
N ASP A 43 13.84 -0.68 34.41
CA ASP A 43 14.22 -1.94 33.71
C ASP A 43 13.42 -2.22 32.41
N GLY A 44 13.99 -1.87 31.26
CA GLY A 44 13.33 -1.93 29.93
C GLY A 44 13.11 -0.55 29.28
N GLU A 45 13.56 0.53 29.94
CA GLU A 45 13.45 1.94 29.50
C GLU A 45 13.90 2.18 28.05
N ALA A 46 14.99 1.52 27.63
CA ALA A 46 15.59 1.76 26.32
C ALA A 46 14.65 1.34 25.18
N PHE A 47 14.07 0.14 25.28
CA PHE A 47 13.12 -0.37 24.29
C PHE A 47 11.89 0.51 24.18
N HIS A 48 11.29 0.89 25.30
CA HIS A 48 10.07 1.69 25.30
C HIS A 48 10.29 3.05 24.64
N LEU A 49 11.43 3.71 24.86
CA LEU A 49 11.73 5.00 24.24
C LEU A 49 11.99 4.88 22.73
N VAL A 50 12.80 3.91 22.29
CA VAL A 50 13.07 3.67 20.87
C VAL A 50 11.76 3.33 20.13
N PHE A 51 10.97 2.42 20.70
CA PHE A 51 9.66 2.05 20.15
C PHE A 51 8.69 3.23 20.07
N ALA A 52 8.70 4.15 21.05
CA ALA A 52 7.85 5.35 21.01
C ALA A 52 8.20 6.27 19.83
N VAL A 53 9.49 6.45 19.54
CA VAL A 53 9.94 7.23 18.36
C VAL A 53 9.56 6.53 17.07
N MET A 54 9.64 5.20 17.02
CA MET A 54 9.19 4.41 15.87
C MET A 54 7.68 4.60 15.63
N GLN A 55 6.85 4.46 16.67
CA GLN A 55 5.40 4.67 16.60
C GLN A 55 5.04 6.10 16.19
N PHE A 56 5.81 7.09 16.65
CA PHE A 56 5.67 8.47 16.22
C PHE A 56 5.88 8.62 14.71
N VAL A 57 6.96 8.08 14.14
CA VAL A 57 7.23 8.11 12.70
C VAL A 57 6.10 7.42 11.92
N VAL A 58 5.68 6.23 12.37
CA VAL A 58 4.56 5.49 11.77
C VAL A 58 3.29 6.33 11.77
N ALA A 59 2.97 7.01 12.87
CA ALA A 59 1.80 7.89 12.94
C ALA A 59 1.89 9.07 11.98
N MET A 60 3.07 9.72 11.88
CA MET A 60 3.27 10.85 10.96
C MET A 60 3.12 10.43 9.50
N VAL A 61 3.64 9.26 9.13
CA VAL A 61 3.56 8.75 7.75
C VAL A 61 2.16 8.22 7.44
N SER A 62 1.62 7.32 8.25
CA SER A 62 0.36 6.62 7.94
C SER A 62 -0.90 7.45 8.18
N LYS A 63 -0.95 8.22 9.28
CA LYS A 63 -2.13 9.03 9.64
C LYS A 63 -1.96 10.48 9.22
N GLY A 64 -0.76 11.02 9.45
CA GLY A 64 -0.39 12.39 9.09
C GLY A 64 -0.16 12.57 7.59
N LEU A 65 0.10 11.48 6.86
CA LEU A 65 0.49 11.48 5.44
C LEU A 65 1.70 12.36 5.17
N TYR A 66 2.58 12.57 6.15
CA TYR A 66 3.85 13.26 5.95
C TYR A 66 4.80 12.41 5.11
N ARG A 67 5.60 13.06 4.26
CA ARG A 67 6.71 12.41 3.58
C ARG A 67 7.94 12.43 4.48
N TYR A 68 8.88 11.51 4.27
CA TYR A 68 10.11 11.46 5.08
C TYR A 68 10.85 12.81 5.17
N PRO A 69 11.07 13.59 4.10
CA PRO A 69 11.76 14.88 4.23
C PRO A 69 11.02 15.93 5.08
N GLU A 70 9.74 15.71 5.41
CA GLU A 70 8.90 16.62 6.20
C GLU A 70 8.90 16.27 7.70
N ILE A 71 9.46 15.12 8.07
CA ILE A 71 9.57 14.62 9.45
C ILE A 71 10.98 14.90 9.97
N ASN A 72 11.12 15.09 11.29
CA ASN A 72 12.43 15.30 11.91
C ASN A 72 13.40 14.17 11.50
N PRO A 73 14.55 14.49 10.88
CA PRO A 73 15.47 13.49 10.38
C PRO A 73 16.03 12.59 11.49
N LYS A 74 16.16 13.07 12.74
CA LYS A 74 16.61 12.23 13.86
C LYS A 74 15.63 11.10 14.16
N ALA A 75 14.31 11.35 14.05
CA ALA A 75 13.30 10.33 14.21
C ALA A 75 13.41 9.25 13.12
N LEU A 76 13.62 9.66 11.86
CA LEU A 76 13.81 8.73 10.74
C LEU A 76 15.12 7.94 10.83
N GLN A 77 16.17 8.55 11.37
CA GLN A 77 17.46 7.90 11.63
C GLN A 77 17.32 6.82 12.69
N VAL A 78 16.59 7.09 13.79
CA VAL A 78 16.24 6.06 14.79
C VAL A 78 15.37 4.99 14.15
N PHE A 79 14.31 5.37 13.43
CA PHE A 79 13.38 4.44 12.78
C PHE A 79 14.12 3.43 11.88
N HIS A 80 14.99 3.88 10.98
CA HIS A 80 15.73 2.96 10.11
C HIS A 80 16.90 2.25 10.81
N ALA A 81 17.52 2.82 11.85
CA ALA A 81 18.53 2.11 12.64
C ALA A 81 17.90 0.97 13.44
N ASP A 82 16.75 1.20 14.07
CA ASP A 82 15.98 0.19 14.80
C ASP A 82 15.47 -0.89 13.85
N GLN A 83 14.87 -0.51 12.72
CA GLN A 83 14.45 -1.46 11.69
C GLN A 83 15.61 -2.32 11.18
N TYR A 84 16.79 -1.74 10.97
CA TYR A 84 17.99 -2.51 10.62
C TYR A 84 18.31 -3.58 11.67
N SER A 85 18.31 -3.24 12.96
CA SER A 85 18.56 -4.25 14.00
C SER A 85 17.46 -5.30 14.08
N LEU A 86 16.18 -4.92 13.96
CA LEU A 86 15.07 -5.88 14.05
C LEU A 86 15.12 -6.88 12.88
N GLU A 87 15.40 -6.41 11.68
CA GLU A 87 15.46 -7.27 10.50
C GLU A 87 16.70 -8.18 10.53
N VAL A 88 17.86 -7.67 10.98
CA VAL A 88 19.05 -8.51 11.19
C VAL A 88 18.79 -9.57 12.28
N LYS A 89 18.15 -9.21 13.38
CA LYS A 89 17.81 -10.15 14.45
C LYS A 89 16.78 -11.20 14.04
N ASN A 90 15.90 -10.88 13.10
CA ASN A 90 14.84 -11.80 12.66
C ASN A 90 15.27 -12.72 11.50
N GLY A 91 15.97 -12.17 10.51
CA GLY A 91 16.33 -12.86 9.28
C GLY A 91 17.61 -12.33 8.65
N GLY A 92 18.51 -11.76 9.45
CA GLY A 92 19.83 -11.32 9.00
C GLY A 92 19.83 -10.11 8.07
N HIS A 93 21.02 -9.72 7.64
CA HIS A 93 21.23 -8.66 6.64
C HIS A 93 20.49 -8.97 5.33
N SER A 94 20.30 -10.25 5.01
CA SER A 94 19.50 -10.70 3.86
C SER A 94 18.04 -10.21 3.95
N GLN A 95 17.40 -10.32 5.12
CA GLN A 95 16.03 -9.83 5.31
C GLN A 95 15.96 -8.31 5.17
N PHE A 96 16.94 -7.59 5.72
CA PHE A 96 17.00 -6.13 5.60
C PHE A 96 17.07 -5.68 4.13
N ILE A 97 17.94 -6.31 3.34
CA ILE A 97 18.07 -6.02 1.91
C ILE A 97 16.76 -6.32 1.17
N HIS A 98 16.14 -7.48 1.45
CA HIS A 98 14.89 -7.90 0.82
C HIS A 98 13.76 -6.90 1.10
N ASN A 99 13.55 -6.56 2.37
CA ASN A 99 12.44 -5.70 2.80
C ASN A 99 12.63 -4.26 2.35
N ALA A 100 13.88 -3.77 2.32
CA ALA A 100 14.16 -2.41 1.88
C ALA A 100 13.87 -2.18 0.40
N GLY A 101 14.08 -3.19 -0.46
CA GLY A 101 13.77 -3.13 -1.89
C GLY A 101 14.33 -1.86 -2.57
N ASP A 102 13.46 -1.10 -3.23
CA ASP A 102 13.83 0.15 -3.92
C ASP A 102 14.22 1.29 -2.95
N GLU A 103 13.98 1.16 -1.64
CA GLU A 103 14.30 2.16 -0.61
C GLU A 103 15.65 1.92 0.08
N ILE A 104 16.40 0.88 -0.32
CA ILE A 104 17.65 0.44 0.33
C ILE A 104 18.65 1.57 0.56
N ASP A 105 18.89 2.44 -0.41
CA ASP A 105 19.84 3.55 -0.27
C ASP A 105 19.41 4.56 0.81
N THR A 106 18.12 4.85 0.89
CA THR A 106 17.56 5.79 1.88
C THR A 106 17.58 5.18 3.28
N MET A 107 17.26 3.89 3.38
CA MET A 107 17.31 3.15 4.64
C MET A 107 18.74 3.06 5.17
N ILE A 108 19.71 2.69 4.33
CA ILE A 108 21.14 2.67 4.69
C ILE A 108 21.61 4.06 5.13
N ALA A 109 21.25 5.13 4.39
CA ALA A 109 21.69 6.48 4.73
C ALA A 109 21.19 6.94 6.10
N ASN A 110 19.92 6.68 6.42
CA ASN A 110 19.34 7.02 7.72
C ASN A 110 19.88 6.14 8.85
N ALA A 111 19.97 4.81 8.64
CA ALA A 111 20.53 3.88 9.62
C ALA A 111 21.98 4.26 9.94
N ARG A 112 22.80 4.53 8.92
CA ARG A 112 24.18 5.04 9.07
C ARG A 112 24.20 6.31 9.92
N ALA A 113 23.39 7.31 9.61
CA ALA A 113 23.37 8.54 10.38
C ALA A 113 22.94 8.31 11.85
N GLY A 114 21.97 7.44 12.10
CA GLY A 114 21.53 7.06 13.45
C GLY A 114 22.60 6.32 14.26
N LEU A 115 23.18 5.25 13.67
CA LEU A 115 24.26 4.47 14.28
C LEU A 115 25.49 5.33 14.59
N SER A 116 25.81 6.28 13.70
CA SER A 116 26.91 7.22 13.90
C SER A 116 26.64 8.14 15.08
N ALA A 117 25.44 8.71 15.14
CA ALA A 117 25.06 9.68 16.17
C ALA A 117 24.93 9.05 17.56
N CYS A 118 24.47 7.80 17.65
CA CYS A 118 24.37 7.08 18.92
C CYS A 118 25.68 6.37 19.33
N GLY A 119 26.66 6.27 18.43
CA GLY A 119 27.96 5.65 18.71
C GLY A 119 28.00 4.13 18.59
N ALA A 120 27.04 3.51 17.89
CA ALA A 120 26.96 2.07 17.63
C ALA A 120 28.00 1.61 16.59
N LYS A 121 29.28 1.68 16.94
CA LYS A 121 30.40 1.47 16.00
C LYS A 121 30.47 0.05 15.43
N GLY A 122 30.11 -0.97 16.20
CA GLY A 122 30.15 -2.37 15.76
C GLY A 122 29.08 -2.65 14.72
N GLN A 123 27.83 -2.28 15.03
CA GLN A 123 26.68 -2.35 14.14
C GLN A 123 26.86 -1.48 12.88
N MET A 124 27.51 -0.31 13.02
CA MET A 124 27.87 0.52 11.87
C MET A 124 28.84 -0.22 10.93
N ALA A 125 29.84 -0.91 11.47
CA ALA A 125 30.83 -1.60 10.64
C ALA A 125 30.19 -2.73 9.81
N THR A 126 29.21 -3.45 10.36
CA THR A 126 28.44 -4.46 9.62
C THR A 126 27.54 -3.83 8.56
N LEU A 127 26.85 -2.72 8.90
CA LEU A 127 26.03 -1.95 7.94
C LEU A 127 26.86 -1.49 6.74
N GLU A 128 28.05 -0.91 6.95
CA GLU A 128 28.90 -0.41 5.85
C GLU A 128 29.42 -1.54 4.95
N ARG A 129 29.77 -2.69 5.54
CA ARG A 129 30.20 -3.87 4.77
C ARG A 129 29.05 -4.43 3.93
N MET A 130 27.85 -4.49 4.50
CA MET A 130 26.66 -4.89 3.76
C MET A 130 26.33 -3.88 2.65
N ALA A 131 26.37 -2.58 2.93
CA ALA A 131 26.12 -1.53 1.93
C ALA A 131 27.11 -1.62 0.75
N ALA A 132 28.39 -1.85 1.02
CA ALA A 132 29.41 -2.06 0.00
C ALA A 132 29.16 -3.34 -0.82
N TRP A 133 28.71 -4.41 -0.17
CA TRP A 133 28.34 -5.65 -0.86
C TRP A 133 27.13 -5.45 -1.78
N VAL A 134 26.06 -4.81 -1.32
CA VAL A 134 24.86 -4.50 -2.14
C VAL A 134 25.25 -3.68 -3.36
N ALA A 135 26.09 -2.66 -3.20
CA ALA A 135 26.55 -1.83 -4.30
C ALA A 135 27.41 -2.57 -5.34
N THR A 136 28.07 -3.66 -4.93
CA THR A 136 28.95 -4.45 -5.81
C THR A 136 28.29 -5.71 -6.37
N HIS A 137 27.18 -6.16 -5.77
CA HIS A 137 26.45 -7.39 -6.11
C HIS A 137 24.92 -7.13 -6.23
N PRO A 138 24.47 -6.22 -7.13
CA PRO A 138 23.06 -5.84 -7.20
C PRO A 138 22.13 -6.98 -7.62
N ASP A 139 22.59 -7.90 -8.45
CA ASP A 139 21.79 -9.06 -8.90
C ASP A 139 21.62 -10.11 -7.81
N GLU A 140 22.62 -10.27 -6.95
CA GLU A 140 22.58 -11.13 -5.76
C GLU A 140 21.75 -10.48 -4.64
N ALA A 141 21.87 -9.16 -4.47
CA ALA A 141 21.05 -8.40 -3.55
C ALA A 141 19.54 -8.53 -3.88
N ALA A 142 19.19 -8.50 -5.17
CA ALA A 142 17.81 -8.70 -5.62
C ALA A 142 17.25 -10.12 -5.37
N LYS A 143 18.12 -11.10 -5.10
CA LYS A 143 17.72 -12.49 -4.77
C LYS A 143 17.59 -12.73 -3.28
N GLN A 144 17.91 -11.74 -2.44
CA GLN A 144 17.83 -11.90 -0.99
C GLN A 144 16.38 -12.06 -0.55
N THR A 145 16.15 -12.91 0.45
CA THR A 145 14.81 -13.18 1.01
C THR A 145 14.77 -13.12 2.54
N GLY A 146 15.92 -13.17 3.21
CA GLY A 146 16.01 -13.33 4.66
C GLY A 146 15.90 -14.78 5.16
N PHE A 147 15.47 -15.73 4.31
CA PHE A 147 15.20 -17.12 4.69
C PHE A 147 15.86 -18.12 3.74
N GLU A 148 15.77 -19.42 4.04
CA GLU A 148 16.35 -20.48 3.22
C GLU A 148 16.02 -20.35 1.72
N GLY A 149 17.02 -20.54 0.86
CA GLY A 149 16.89 -20.43 -0.60
C GLY A 149 17.13 -19.04 -1.18
N GLY A 150 17.45 -18.03 -0.35
CA GLY A 150 17.77 -16.68 -0.79
C GLY A 150 18.68 -15.92 0.17
N ARG A 151 19.69 -16.58 0.75
CA ARG A 151 20.71 -15.96 1.62
C ARG A 151 22.08 -16.16 1.02
N ASP A 152 22.90 -15.11 1.05
CA ASP A 152 24.30 -15.18 0.64
C ASP A 152 25.20 -15.42 1.86
N ASP A 153 26.11 -16.40 1.75
CA ASP A 153 27.00 -16.81 2.84
C ASP A 153 27.83 -15.64 3.41
N PHE A 154 28.17 -14.63 2.60
CA PHE A 154 28.89 -13.45 3.10
C PHE A 154 28.06 -12.67 4.10
N LEU A 155 26.76 -12.54 3.88
CA LEU A 155 25.84 -11.80 4.75
C LEU A 155 25.68 -12.51 6.10
N ASP A 156 25.71 -13.85 6.12
CA ASP A 156 25.68 -14.63 7.36
C ASP A 156 26.88 -14.30 8.25
N THR A 157 28.07 -14.08 7.68
CA THR A 157 29.24 -13.64 8.47
C THR A 157 29.10 -12.23 9.06
N LEU A 158 28.27 -11.38 8.45
CA LEU A 158 27.95 -10.06 8.99
C LEU A 158 26.90 -10.14 10.09
N ASP A 159 25.97 -11.10 10.00
CA ASP A 159 24.99 -11.38 11.04
C ASP A 159 25.71 -11.75 12.35
N ASP A 160 26.63 -12.71 12.31
CA ASP A 160 27.42 -13.12 13.49
C ASP A 160 28.16 -11.92 14.11
N ALA A 161 28.84 -11.12 13.28
CA ALA A 161 29.57 -9.94 13.74
C ALA A 161 28.63 -8.86 14.32
N PHE A 162 27.39 -8.77 13.83
CA PHE A 162 26.38 -7.87 14.36
C PHE A 162 25.92 -8.35 15.74
N TYR A 163 25.63 -9.64 15.90
CA TYR A 163 25.25 -10.21 17.20
C TYR A 163 26.36 -10.02 18.24
N GLU A 164 27.62 -10.28 17.89
CA GLU A 164 28.75 -10.02 18.79
C GLU A 164 28.85 -8.55 19.21
N ALA A 165 28.61 -7.62 18.27
CA ALA A 165 28.62 -6.19 18.56
C ALA A 165 27.44 -5.77 19.46
N ASP A 166 26.26 -6.33 19.23
CA ASP A 166 25.04 -6.01 19.98
C ASP A 166 25.07 -6.60 21.40
N ASP A 167 25.58 -7.82 21.57
CA ASP A 167 25.79 -8.43 22.89
C ASP A 167 26.79 -7.62 23.72
N ALA A 168 27.84 -7.10 23.10
CA ALA A 168 28.85 -6.28 23.78
C ALA A 168 28.32 -4.89 24.15
N MET A 169 27.52 -4.29 23.26
CA MET A 169 26.96 -2.97 23.44
C MET A 169 25.62 -2.86 22.71
N PRO A 170 24.49 -3.12 23.42
CA PRO A 170 23.17 -3.13 22.81
C PRO A 170 22.86 -1.83 22.10
N MET A 171 22.50 -1.93 20.82
CA MET A 171 22.21 -0.77 19.99
C MET A 171 21.03 0.04 20.56
N GLU A 172 20.06 -0.65 21.15
CA GLU A 172 18.88 -0.06 21.76
C GLU A 172 19.23 0.91 22.91
N ASP A 173 20.16 0.53 23.80
CA ASP A 173 20.63 1.39 24.88
C ASP A 173 21.38 2.63 24.37
N LEU A 174 22.09 2.50 23.26
CA LEU A 174 22.76 3.62 22.61
C LEU A 174 21.74 4.58 21.98
N LEU A 175 20.76 4.05 21.26
CA LEU A 175 19.69 4.85 20.67
C LEU A 175 18.88 5.56 21.75
N ALA A 176 18.48 4.88 22.82
CA ALA A 176 17.73 5.49 23.92
C ALA A 176 18.49 6.66 24.58
N ARG A 177 19.78 6.48 24.88
CA ARG A 177 20.63 7.56 25.41
C ARG A 177 20.73 8.73 24.45
N TRP A 178 20.84 8.46 23.15
CA TRP A 178 20.86 9.50 22.14
C TRP A 178 19.53 10.25 22.07
N ILE A 179 18.39 9.54 22.03
CA ILE A 179 17.04 10.11 22.01
C ILE A 179 16.81 11.01 23.23
N ALA A 180 17.15 10.54 24.44
CA ALA A 180 16.99 11.29 25.67
C ALA A 180 17.79 12.62 25.71
N SER A 181 18.81 12.76 24.85
CA SER A 181 19.61 13.98 24.73
C SER A 181 19.01 15.04 23.79
N TRP A 182 17.93 14.73 23.06
CA TRP A 182 17.42 15.61 22.02
C TRP A 182 16.65 16.80 22.59
N PRO A 183 17.03 18.05 22.24
CA PRO A 183 16.24 19.22 22.61
C PRO A 183 14.88 19.27 21.88
N GLU A 184 14.73 18.50 20.80
CA GLU A 184 13.48 18.41 20.03
C GLU A 184 12.53 17.31 20.56
N LEU A 185 12.94 16.54 21.58
CA LEU A 185 12.10 15.54 22.22
C LEU A 185 11.12 16.22 23.19
N GLN A 186 9.83 16.04 22.93
CA GLN A 186 8.75 16.54 23.75
C GLN A 186 8.06 15.38 24.46
N ILE A 187 8.23 15.34 25.78
CA ILE A 187 7.54 14.38 26.65
C ILE A 187 6.16 14.95 27.00
N VAL A 188 5.11 14.14 26.82
CA VAL A 188 3.74 14.50 27.15
C VAL A 188 3.14 13.47 28.10
N ASP A 189 2.21 13.90 28.95
CA ASP A 189 1.47 12.98 29.80
C ASP A 189 0.67 11.99 28.94
N ASP A 190 0.57 10.74 29.39
CA ASP A 190 0.01 9.65 28.58
C ASP A 190 -1.44 9.91 28.17
N ASP A 191 -2.22 10.55 29.04
CA ASP A 191 -3.61 10.97 28.78
C ASP A 191 -3.74 12.13 27.77
N LYS A 192 -2.61 12.73 27.37
CA LYS A 192 -2.51 13.81 26.37
C LYS A 192 -1.80 13.38 25.09
N TYR A 193 -1.25 12.17 25.04
CA TYR A 193 -0.46 11.70 23.91
C TYR A 193 -1.29 11.61 22.63
N ASP A 194 -2.45 10.97 22.68
CA ASP A 194 -3.33 10.81 21.51
C ASP A 194 -3.76 12.17 20.95
N ASP A 195 -4.14 13.11 21.80
CA ASP A 195 -4.47 14.48 21.41
C ASP A 195 -3.28 15.22 20.75
N ALA A 196 -2.05 14.98 21.22
CA ALA A 196 -0.86 15.58 20.65
C ALA A 196 -0.55 15.03 19.26
N ILE A 197 -0.67 13.72 19.07
CA ILE A 197 -0.52 13.06 17.76
C ILE A 197 -1.61 13.53 16.80
N ASP A 198 -2.87 13.59 17.24
CA ASP A 198 -3.99 14.04 16.41
C ASP A 198 -3.83 15.51 15.95
N ARG A 199 -3.30 16.38 16.81
CA ARG A 199 -2.97 17.75 16.43
C ARG A 199 -1.90 17.81 15.35
N LEU A 200 -0.83 17.02 15.47
CA LEU A 200 0.22 16.94 14.45
C LEU A 200 -0.33 16.39 13.13
N VAL A 201 -1.10 15.30 13.18
CA VAL A 201 -1.76 14.72 12.01
C VAL A 201 -2.61 15.76 11.29
N ARG A 202 -3.43 16.54 12.01
CA ARG A 202 -4.29 17.58 11.42
C ARG A 202 -3.52 18.83 10.96
N SER A 203 -2.30 19.03 11.44
CA SER A 203 -1.46 20.18 11.10
C SER A 203 -0.74 20.03 9.76
N ASN A 204 -0.76 18.86 9.12
CA ASN A 204 -0.20 18.72 7.78
C ASN A 204 -1.06 19.49 6.75
N PRO A 205 -0.55 20.59 6.15
CA PRO A 205 -1.31 21.39 5.20
C PRO A 205 -1.61 20.64 3.89
N GLN A 206 -0.87 19.56 3.60
CA GLN A 206 -1.05 18.73 2.41
C GLN A 206 -1.96 17.52 2.65
N ARG A 207 -2.43 17.30 3.89
CA ARG A 207 -3.14 16.07 4.23
C ARG A 207 -4.42 15.85 3.45
N GLU A 208 -5.25 16.87 3.30
CA GLU A 208 -6.50 16.76 2.53
C GLU A 208 -6.21 16.38 1.06
N GLY A 209 -5.21 17.05 0.46
CA GLY A 209 -4.78 16.74 -0.90
C GLY A 209 -4.27 15.31 -1.02
N ARG A 210 -3.44 14.86 -0.08
CA ARG A 210 -2.88 13.50 -0.10
C ARG A 210 -3.94 12.42 0.10
N LEU A 211 -4.90 12.64 1.01
CA LEU A 211 -6.05 11.76 1.18
C LEU A 211 -6.87 11.67 -0.12
N LEU A 212 -7.10 12.80 -0.79
CA LEU A 212 -7.77 12.83 -2.08
C LEU A 212 -7.00 12.06 -3.14
N HIS A 213 -5.68 12.27 -3.23
CA HIS A 213 -4.82 11.55 -4.16
C HIS A 213 -4.85 10.04 -3.90
N GLU A 214 -4.78 9.63 -2.64
CA GLU A 214 -4.77 8.23 -2.22
C GLU A 214 -6.10 7.53 -2.53
N SER A 215 -7.22 8.13 -2.15
CA SER A 215 -8.55 7.54 -2.40
C SER A 215 -8.84 7.43 -3.90
N VAL A 216 -8.53 8.47 -4.70
CA VAL A 216 -8.67 8.42 -6.17
C VAL A 216 -7.73 7.39 -6.77
N SER A 217 -6.47 7.31 -6.32
CA SER A 217 -5.50 6.32 -6.82
C SER A 217 -5.94 4.88 -6.51
N LYS A 218 -6.54 4.64 -5.35
CA LYS A 218 -7.13 3.35 -4.99
C LYS A 218 -8.31 3.01 -5.90
N LEU A 219 -9.19 3.96 -6.19
CA LEU A 219 -10.32 3.77 -7.08
C LEU A 219 -9.87 3.54 -8.54
N LEU A 220 -8.85 4.26 -9.02
CA LEU A 220 -8.24 4.04 -10.32
C LEU A 220 -7.76 2.59 -10.47
N ARG A 221 -7.07 2.04 -9.45
CA ARG A 221 -6.64 0.64 -9.47
C ARG A 221 -7.82 -0.33 -9.57
N GLN A 222 -8.90 -0.11 -8.81
CA GLN A 222 -10.07 -0.98 -8.79
C GLN A 222 -10.91 -0.90 -10.08
N MET A 223 -10.98 0.27 -10.71
CA MET A 223 -11.94 0.53 -11.79
C MET A 223 -11.32 0.53 -13.18
N LEU A 224 -9.99 0.59 -13.30
CA LEU A 224 -9.28 0.61 -14.58
C LEU A 224 -8.32 -0.58 -14.78
N SER A 225 -8.19 -1.49 -13.80
CA SER A 225 -7.40 -2.72 -13.95
C SER A 225 -8.24 -3.83 -14.59
N GLN A 226 -7.70 -4.49 -15.62
CA GLN A 226 -8.35 -5.63 -16.28
C GLN A 226 -8.78 -6.72 -15.29
N ARG A 227 -7.93 -7.03 -14.30
CA ARG A 227 -8.23 -8.06 -13.29
C ARG A 227 -9.36 -7.62 -12.37
N GLU A 228 -9.32 -6.39 -11.86
CA GLU A 228 -10.32 -5.89 -10.91
C GLU A 228 -11.69 -5.72 -11.57
N VAL A 229 -11.72 -5.13 -12.77
CA VAL A 229 -12.95 -4.93 -13.54
C VAL A 229 -13.53 -6.27 -13.99
N GLY A 230 -12.69 -7.14 -14.56
CA GLY A 230 -13.13 -8.46 -15.03
C GLY A 230 -13.64 -9.35 -13.91
N ALA A 231 -13.01 -9.33 -12.73
CA ALA A 231 -13.53 -10.08 -11.58
C ALA A 231 -14.88 -9.52 -11.12
N GLY A 232 -15.05 -8.19 -11.09
CA GLY A 232 -16.34 -7.58 -10.75
C GLY A 232 -17.45 -8.00 -11.72
N LEU A 233 -17.20 -7.91 -13.03
CA LEU A 233 -18.14 -8.34 -14.06
C LEU A 233 -18.44 -9.84 -13.97
N ALA A 234 -17.42 -10.69 -13.76
CA ALA A 234 -17.61 -12.12 -13.61
C ALA A 234 -18.46 -12.44 -12.37
N CYS A 235 -18.22 -11.77 -11.23
CA CYS A 235 -19.05 -11.93 -10.03
C CYS A 235 -20.50 -11.52 -10.27
N ALA A 236 -20.71 -10.44 -11.05
CA ALA A 236 -22.05 -9.98 -11.40
C ALA A 236 -22.87 -11.01 -12.18
N THR A 237 -22.22 -11.91 -12.93
CA THR A 237 -22.87 -13.01 -13.68
C THR A 237 -23.19 -14.27 -12.86
N ILE A 238 -22.65 -14.38 -11.64
CA ILE A 238 -22.92 -15.52 -10.75
C ILE A 238 -24.42 -15.51 -10.36
N SER A 239 -24.99 -16.67 -10.06
CA SER A 239 -26.38 -16.79 -9.60
C SER A 239 -26.44 -17.42 -8.20
N PRO A 240 -26.83 -16.67 -7.15
CA PRO A 240 -27.13 -15.23 -7.14
C PRO A 240 -25.90 -14.37 -7.44
N SER A 241 -26.12 -13.14 -7.89
CA SER A 241 -25.05 -12.19 -8.21
C SER A 241 -24.21 -11.88 -6.99
N GLU A 242 -22.88 -11.89 -7.14
CA GLU A 242 -21.92 -11.61 -6.06
C GLU A 242 -21.21 -10.27 -6.31
N ILE A 243 -20.77 -9.61 -5.23
CA ILE A 243 -20.01 -8.36 -5.24
C ILE A 243 -18.54 -8.67 -4.93
N LYS A 244 -17.63 -8.30 -5.83
CA LYS A 244 -16.19 -8.40 -5.60
C LYS A 244 -15.76 -7.51 -4.42
N LEU A 245 -15.22 -8.12 -3.36
CA LEU A 245 -14.66 -7.40 -2.20
C LEU A 245 -13.16 -7.17 -2.30
N GLY A 246 -12.40 -8.16 -2.77
CA GLY A 246 -10.97 -7.99 -2.97
C GLY A 246 -10.20 -9.29 -3.18
N PHE A 247 -8.96 -9.14 -3.61
CA PHE A 247 -8.05 -10.26 -3.85
C PHE A 247 -7.23 -10.62 -2.61
N GLY A 248 -6.88 -11.89 -2.50
CA GLY A 248 -5.93 -12.43 -1.55
C GLY A 248 -4.72 -13.03 -2.25
N MET A 249 -4.21 -14.12 -1.67
CA MET A 249 -3.03 -14.83 -2.14
C MET A 249 -3.14 -15.27 -3.60
N ALA A 250 -2.03 -15.15 -4.33
CA ALA A 250 -1.88 -15.65 -5.70
C ALA A 250 -1.11 -16.98 -5.71
N ARG A 251 -1.52 -17.93 -6.56
CA ARG A 251 -0.89 -19.24 -6.72
C ARG A 251 -0.99 -19.72 -8.17
N MET A 252 -0.03 -20.53 -8.60
CA MET A 252 -0.12 -21.25 -9.88
C MET A 252 -0.94 -22.53 -9.69
N LEU A 253 -2.13 -22.62 -10.31
CA LEU A 253 -3.03 -23.78 -10.24
C LEU A 253 -3.34 -24.29 -11.65
N ASP A 254 -3.74 -25.56 -11.75
CA ASP A 254 -4.30 -26.09 -13.01
C ASP A 254 -5.75 -25.65 -13.16
N VAL A 255 -6.03 -24.88 -14.21
CA VAL A 255 -7.36 -24.45 -14.61
C VAL A 255 -7.59 -24.98 -16.02
N GLU A 256 -8.59 -25.84 -16.19
CA GLU A 256 -8.94 -26.47 -17.48
C GLU A 256 -7.76 -27.20 -18.18
N GLY A 257 -6.83 -27.73 -17.38
CA GLY A 257 -5.65 -28.46 -17.88
C GLY A 257 -4.43 -27.58 -18.19
N GLU A 258 -4.51 -26.27 -17.93
CA GLU A 258 -3.39 -25.34 -18.08
C GLU A 258 -2.97 -24.73 -16.74
N LYS A 259 -1.65 -24.57 -16.54
CA LYS A 259 -1.12 -23.86 -15.36
C LYS A 259 -1.36 -22.37 -15.50
N GLN A 260 -2.24 -21.83 -14.67
CA GLN A 260 -2.61 -20.42 -14.67
C GLN A 260 -2.35 -19.77 -13.30
N MET A 261 -2.06 -18.47 -13.31
CA MET A 261 -1.99 -17.69 -12.08
C MET A 261 -3.41 -17.41 -11.59
N VAL A 262 -3.75 -17.92 -10.40
CA VAL A 262 -5.06 -17.81 -9.78
C VAL A 262 -4.94 -17.03 -8.47
N PHE A 263 -5.91 -16.17 -8.21
CA PHE A 263 -5.98 -15.35 -7.02
C PHE A 263 -7.14 -15.80 -6.15
N HIS A 264 -6.94 -15.89 -4.84
CA HIS A 264 -8.06 -15.92 -3.91
C HIS A 264 -8.90 -14.66 -4.11
N LEU A 265 -10.21 -14.81 -4.16
CA LEU A 265 -11.16 -13.74 -4.37
C LEU A 265 -12.21 -13.81 -3.26
N ARG A 266 -12.31 -12.74 -2.48
CA ARG A 266 -13.39 -12.52 -1.52
C ARG A 266 -14.54 -11.81 -2.22
N THR A 267 -15.74 -12.33 -2.05
CA THR A 267 -16.99 -11.70 -2.47
C THR A 267 -17.86 -11.46 -1.24
N ASP A 268 -19.06 -10.91 -1.42
CA ASP A 268 -20.07 -10.78 -0.37
C ASP A 268 -20.76 -12.12 -0.03
N ALA A 269 -20.43 -13.20 -0.73
CA ALA A 269 -20.74 -14.55 -0.31
C ALA A 269 -19.83 -14.97 0.87
N GLU A 270 -20.33 -15.87 1.73
CA GLU A 270 -19.54 -16.43 2.83
C GLU A 270 -18.41 -17.36 2.36
N GLU A 271 -18.49 -17.82 1.10
CA GLU A 271 -17.54 -18.77 0.51
C GLU A 271 -16.40 -18.04 -0.23
N LEU A 272 -15.18 -18.55 -0.07
CA LEU A 272 -14.04 -18.06 -0.85
C LEU A 272 -14.18 -18.46 -2.32
N ARG A 273 -13.73 -17.59 -3.23
CA ARG A 273 -13.69 -17.85 -4.68
C ARG A 273 -12.26 -17.87 -5.19
N LEU A 274 -12.08 -18.43 -6.39
CA LEU A 274 -10.83 -18.40 -7.14
C LEU A 274 -11.01 -17.58 -8.41
N CYS A 275 -10.15 -16.60 -8.65
CA CYS A 275 -10.18 -15.77 -9.86
C CYS A 275 -8.97 -16.08 -10.74
N ALA A 276 -9.22 -16.50 -11.98
CA ALA A 276 -8.19 -16.73 -12.99
C ALA A 276 -8.29 -15.66 -14.09
N PRO A 277 -7.48 -14.58 -14.01
CA PRO A 277 -7.38 -13.62 -15.09
C PRO A 277 -6.46 -14.13 -16.20
N THR A 278 -6.94 -14.08 -17.44
CA THR A 278 -6.14 -14.35 -18.64
C THR A 278 -6.07 -13.11 -19.52
N LYS A 279 -5.42 -13.21 -20.69
CA LYS A 279 -5.42 -12.12 -21.68
C LYS A 279 -6.80 -11.90 -22.31
N THR A 280 -7.62 -12.95 -22.42
CA THR A 280 -8.86 -12.94 -23.21
C THR A 280 -10.12 -12.88 -22.35
N HIS A 281 -10.04 -13.20 -21.06
CA HIS A 281 -11.18 -13.20 -20.16
C HIS A 281 -10.73 -13.22 -18.70
N VAL A 282 -11.65 -12.93 -17.79
CA VAL A 282 -11.49 -13.19 -16.36
C VAL A 282 -12.60 -14.15 -15.93
N ALA A 283 -12.21 -15.25 -15.28
CA ALA A 283 -13.14 -16.28 -14.81
C ALA A 283 -13.06 -16.43 -13.29
N VAL A 284 -14.21 -16.68 -12.67
CA VAL A 284 -14.39 -16.94 -11.24
C VAL A 284 -14.87 -18.36 -11.04
N TYR A 285 -14.18 -19.10 -10.19
CA TYR A 285 -14.41 -20.50 -9.89
C TYR A 285 -14.69 -20.70 -8.40
N GLU A 286 -15.33 -21.82 -8.10
CA GLU A 286 -15.45 -22.36 -6.75
C GLU A 286 -14.06 -22.67 -6.18
N TYR A 287 -13.85 -22.26 -4.92
CA TYR A 287 -12.68 -22.66 -4.14
C TYR A 287 -12.97 -24.01 -3.47
N ILE A 288 -12.19 -25.04 -3.80
CA ILE A 288 -12.25 -26.30 -3.08
C ILE A 288 -11.04 -26.36 -2.15
N PRO A 289 -11.24 -26.41 -0.82
CA PRO A 289 -10.14 -26.48 0.13
C PRO A 289 -9.29 -27.74 -0.13
N PRO A 290 -8.00 -27.71 0.21
CA PRO A 290 -7.18 -28.90 0.19
C PRO A 290 -7.74 -29.98 1.14
N ASP A 291 -7.48 -31.24 0.81
CA ASP A 291 -7.91 -32.36 1.65
C ASP A 291 -7.11 -32.39 2.97
N ASP A 292 -7.76 -32.77 4.07
CA ASP A 292 -7.11 -32.96 5.38
C ASP A 292 -7.19 -34.46 5.79
N PRO A 293 -6.06 -35.18 5.91
CA PRO A 293 -4.69 -34.72 5.72
C PRO A 293 -4.31 -34.56 4.23
N PRO A 294 -3.25 -33.77 3.92
CA PRO A 294 -2.80 -33.55 2.54
C PRO A 294 -2.43 -34.85 1.85
N VAL A 295 -3.06 -35.13 0.71
CA VAL A 295 -2.75 -36.33 -0.10
C VAL A 295 -1.68 -35.98 -1.13
N ILE A 296 -0.44 -36.41 -0.88
CA ILE A 296 0.66 -36.26 -1.84
C ILE A 296 0.49 -37.30 -2.96
N ARG A 297 0.23 -36.87 -4.19
CA ARG A 297 0.12 -37.79 -5.34
C ARG A 297 1.47 -38.02 -6.01
N PRO A 298 1.69 -39.18 -6.68
CA PRO A 298 2.94 -39.47 -7.37
C PRO A 298 3.27 -38.40 -8.42
N GLY A 299 4.39 -37.70 -8.27
CA GLY A 299 4.84 -36.64 -9.17
C GLY A 299 4.51 -35.20 -8.73
N GLU A 300 3.77 -35.02 -7.63
CA GLU A 300 3.53 -33.68 -7.05
C GLU A 300 4.68 -33.25 -6.13
N ASN A 301 4.99 -31.96 -6.16
CA ASN A 301 5.91 -31.33 -5.20
C ASN A 301 5.27 -31.38 -3.80
N PRO A 302 5.97 -31.86 -2.75
CA PRO A 302 5.48 -31.85 -1.37
C PRO A 302 4.97 -30.48 -0.88
N LEU A 303 5.53 -29.37 -1.38
CA LEU A 303 5.09 -28.00 -1.07
C LEU A 303 3.75 -27.63 -1.75
N GLY A 304 3.33 -28.36 -2.78
CA GLY A 304 2.06 -28.20 -3.49
C GLY A 304 0.94 -29.13 -3.00
N ALA A 305 1.26 -30.11 -2.14
CA ALA A 305 0.31 -31.13 -1.68
C ALA A 305 -0.87 -30.60 -0.85
N ASN A 306 -0.80 -29.32 -0.43
CA ASN A 306 -1.86 -28.61 0.30
C ASN A 306 -2.45 -27.44 -0.52
N ALA A 307 -2.37 -27.50 -1.85
CA ALA A 307 -2.94 -26.48 -2.73
C ALA A 307 -4.47 -26.67 -2.84
N PRO A 308 -5.25 -25.58 -2.85
CA PRO A 308 -6.68 -25.67 -3.13
C PRO A 308 -6.92 -26.15 -4.57
N ARG A 309 -8.04 -26.82 -4.78
CA ARG A 309 -8.48 -27.24 -6.11
C ARG A 309 -9.42 -26.21 -6.71
N VAL A 310 -9.34 -26.07 -8.04
CA VAL A 310 -10.26 -25.24 -8.82
C VAL A 310 -11.54 -26.07 -9.05
N GLY A 311 -12.66 -25.59 -8.52
CA GLY A 311 -13.97 -26.23 -8.67
C GLY A 311 -14.70 -25.76 -9.93
N THR A 312 -16.03 -25.73 -9.85
CA THR A 312 -16.88 -25.34 -10.99
C THR A 312 -16.66 -23.87 -11.39
N LEU A 313 -16.74 -23.57 -12.69
CA LEU A 313 -16.81 -22.20 -13.19
C LEU A 313 -18.14 -21.57 -12.77
N LEU A 314 -18.07 -20.44 -12.05
CA LEU A 314 -19.24 -19.74 -11.52
C LEU A 314 -19.64 -18.53 -12.36
N GLY A 315 -18.65 -17.79 -12.87
CA GLY A 315 -18.87 -16.56 -13.62
C GLY A 315 -17.69 -16.21 -14.51
N ARG A 316 -17.95 -15.45 -15.56
CA ARG A 316 -16.93 -15.10 -16.56
C ARG A 316 -17.24 -13.75 -17.22
N ALA A 317 -16.20 -12.97 -17.44
CA ALA A 317 -16.26 -11.72 -18.20
C ALA A 317 -15.27 -11.77 -19.36
N GLU A 318 -15.74 -11.46 -20.57
CA GLU A 318 -14.91 -11.48 -21.78
C GLU A 318 -14.08 -10.20 -21.91
N GLN A 319 -12.93 -10.30 -22.58
CA GLN A 319 -12.02 -9.17 -22.78
C GLN A 319 -12.73 -7.93 -23.36
N SER A 320 -13.62 -8.10 -24.34
CA SER A 320 -14.34 -6.99 -24.96
C SER A 320 -15.25 -6.23 -23.98
N GLU A 321 -15.88 -6.94 -23.05
CA GLU A 321 -16.73 -6.35 -22.00
C GLU A 321 -15.88 -5.56 -21.00
N ILE A 322 -14.76 -6.15 -20.58
CA ILE A 322 -13.81 -5.55 -19.65
C ILE A 322 -13.22 -4.27 -20.24
N GLU A 323 -12.74 -4.33 -21.49
CA GLU A 323 -12.17 -3.19 -22.20
C GLU A 323 -13.21 -2.08 -22.39
N THR A 324 -14.45 -2.44 -22.72
CA THR A 324 -15.55 -1.47 -22.85
C THR A 324 -15.80 -0.74 -21.53
N VAL A 325 -15.89 -1.46 -20.40
CA VAL A 325 -16.09 -0.85 -19.08
C VAL A 325 -14.93 0.07 -18.71
N ILE A 326 -13.68 -0.36 -18.92
CA ILE A 326 -12.49 0.45 -18.63
C ILE A 326 -12.52 1.72 -19.49
N GLN A 327 -12.72 1.60 -20.81
CA GLN A 327 -12.74 2.73 -21.73
C GLN A 327 -13.84 3.75 -21.36
N LEU A 328 -15.05 3.29 -21.08
CA LEU A 328 -16.15 4.17 -20.65
C LEU A 328 -15.85 4.84 -19.31
N SER A 329 -15.20 4.13 -18.40
CA SER A 329 -14.87 4.64 -17.06
C SER A 329 -13.76 5.68 -17.09
N GLU A 330 -12.79 5.53 -17.99
CA GLU A 330 -11.80 6.57 -18.28
C GLU A 330 -12.46 7.81 -18.89
N GLN A 331 -13.28 7.63 -19.93
CA GLN A 331 -13.94 8.74 -20.63
C GLN A 331 -14.88 9.55 -19.74
N ASN A 332 -15.55 8.87 -18.82
CA ASN A 332 -16.54 9.46 -17.92
C ASN A 332 -15.95 9.82 -16.54
N HIS A 333 -14.65 9.64 -16.32
CA HIS A 333 -13.98 9.88 -15.04
C HIS A 333 -14.62 9.14 -13.85
N ALA A 334 -15.09 7.90 -14.06
CA ALA A 334 -15.82 7.13 -13.05
C ALA A 334 -15.08 6.99 -11.69
N PRO A 335 -13.75 6.75 -11.64
CA PRO A 335 -13.03 6.67 -10.37
C PRO A 335 -13.08 7.97 -9.55
N VAL A 336 -12.97 9.10 -10.25
CA VAL A 336 -13.05 10.44 -9.65
C VAL A 336 -14.48 10.74 -9.22
N ALA A 337 -15.46 10.27 -9.98
CA ALA A 337 -16.87 10.41 -9.64
C ALA A 337 -17.22 9.68 -8.35
N VAL A 338 -16.80 8.42 -8.17
CA VAL A 338 -17.06 7.67 -6.94
C VAL A 338 -16.50 8.42 -5.72
N ASP A 339 -15.26 8.91 -5.81
CA ASP A 339 -14.66 9.69 -4.72
C ASP A 339 -15.47 10.95 -4.39
N LEU A 340 -15.76 11.79 -5.40
CA LEU A 340 -16.47 13.05 -5.22
C LEU A 340 -17.89 12.83 -4.67
N LEU A 341 -18.60 11.84 -5.21
CA LEU A 341 -19.98 11.55 -4.84
C LEU A 341 -20.09 11.02 -3.41
N LEU A 342 -19.19 10.14 -2.98
CA LEU A 342 -19.13 9.68 -1.59
C LEU A 342 -18.89 10.86 -0.65
N ARG A 343 -17.93 11.74 -0.96
CA ARG A 343 -17.66 12.95 -0.17
C ARG A 343 -18.86 13.88 -0.10
N LYS A 344 -19.55 14.12 -1.22
CA LYS A 344 -20.78 14.93 -1.27
C LYS A 344 -21.90 14.33 -0.40
N ALA A 345 -21.99 13.01 -0.36
CA ALA A 345 -22.96 12.28 0.43
C ALA A 345 -22.53 12.06 1.90
N GLY A 346 -21.35 12.56 2.30
CA GLY A 346 -20.86 12.49 3.68
C GLY A 346 -20.20 11.16 4.07
N PHE A 347 -19.78 10.35 3.10
CA PHE A 347 -19.08 9.08 3.31
C PHE A 347 -17.58 9.19 3.03
N ASP A 348 -16.78 8.39 3.74
CA ASP A 348 -15.33 8.31 3.52
C ASP A 348 -15.00 7.45 2.28
N PRO A 349 -14.38 8.01 1.22
CA PRO A 349 -14.00 7.23 0.05
C PRO A 349 -12.74 6.39 0.25
N LEU A 350 -11.95 6.61 1.31
CA LEU A 350 -10.67 5.89 1.50
C LEU A 350 -10.89 4.39 1.70
N SER A 351 -11.96 4.01 2.40
CA SER A 351 -12.34 2.61 2.61
C SER A 351 -13.14 2.01 1.44
N ALA A 352 -13.43 2.78 0.39
CA ALA A 352 -14.35 2.34 -0.65
C ALA A 352 -13.83 1.12 -1.43
N ILE A 353 -14.72 0.16 -1.62
CA ILE A 353 -14.54 -1.01 -2.48
C ILE A 353 -15.53 -0.86 -3.63
N VAL A 354 -15.06 -1.11 -4.85
CA VAL A 354 -15.87 -0.96 -6.06
C VAL A 354 -15.83 -2.24 -6.90
N SER A 355 -17.02 -2.67 -7.34
CA SER A 355 -17.20 -3.81 -8.25
C SER A 355 -17.96 -3.37 -9.49
N ALA A 356 -17.41 -3.66 -10.67
CA ALA A 356 -18.13 -3.49 -11.94
C ALA A 356 -19.36 -4.41 -11.94
N ASN A 357 -20.51 -3.91 -12.37
CA ASN A 357 -21.74 -4.68 -12.40
C ASN A 357 -22.24 -4.92 -13.82
N SER A 358 -22.46 -3.84 -14.58
CA SER A 358 -23.01 -3.93 -15.93
C SER A 358 -22.78 -2.66 -16.75
N VAL A 359 -23.00 -2.76 -18.05
CA VAL A 359 -23.16 -1.59 -18.94
C VAL A 359 -24.59 -1.57 -19.48
N ALA A 360 -25.29 -0.45 -19.31
CA ALA A 360 -26.64 -0.25 -19.83
C ALA A 360 -26.63 0.79 -20.96
N GLN A 361 -27.34 0.51 -22.05
CA GLN A 361 -27.56 1.50 -23.11
C GLN A 361 -28.75 2.39 -22.75
N THR A 362 -28.54 3.70 -22.77
CA THR A 362 -29.60 4.70 -22.53
C THR A 362 -29.74 5.64 -23.73
N ALA A 363 -30.79 6.46 -23.75
CA ALA A 363 -30.97 7.48 -24.80
C ALA A 363 -29.81 8.49 -24.87
N GLU A 364 -29.11 8.70 -23.76
CA GLU A 364 -27.98 9.62 -23.64
C GLU A 364 -26.62 8.95 -23.88
N GLY A 365 -26.61 7.63 -24.13
CA GLY A 365 -25.41 6.82 -24.34
C GLY A 365 -25.22 5.71 -23.31
N PRO A 366 -24.09 5.00 -23.37
CA PRO A 366 -23.78 3.91 -22.45
C PRO A 366 -23.51 4.43 -21.03
N VAL A 367 -24.10 3.75 -20.05
CA VAL A 367 -23.92 4.00 -18.62
C VAL A 367 -23.28 2.78 -17.97
N VAL A 368 -22.18 2.99 -17.25
CA VAL A 368 -21.53 1.94 -16.48
C VAL A 368 -22.08 1.94 -15.05
N ASN A 369 -22.55 0.77 -14.62
CA ASN A 369 -23.09 0.55 -13.29
C ASN A 369 -22.01 -0.07 -12.40
N TRP A 370 -21.78 0.57 -11.26
CA TRP A 370 -20.79 0.16 -10.27
C TRP A 370 -21.46 -0.08 -8.92
N VAL A 371 -21.24 -1.23 -8.31
CA VAL A 371 -21.58 -1.43 -6.90
C VAL A 371 -20.44 -0.89 -6.06
N VAL A 372 -20.76 0.00 -5.13
CA VAL A 372 -19.80 0.67 -4.25
C VAL A 372 -20.13 0.32 -2.81
N LEU A 373 -19.14 -0.18 -2.07
CA LEU A 373 -19.24 -0.45 -0.64
C LEU A 373 -18.38 0.56 0.10
N ALA A 374 -18.97 1.33 1.01
CA ALA A 374 -18.26 2.29 1.85
C ALA A 374 -19.00 2.48 3.17
N SER A 375 -18.27 2.58 4.28
CA SER A 375 -18.85 2.79 5.63
C SER A 375 -19.98 1.79 5.96
N ASP A 376 -19.76 0.50 5.69
CA ASP A 376 -20.72 -0.60 5.89
C ASP A 376 -22.06 -0.44 5.15
N ARG A 377 -22.08 0.38 4.10
CA ARG A 377 -23.24 0.60 3.23
C ARG A 377 -22.92 0.27 1.79
N THR A 378 -23.96 -0.19 1.08
CA THR A 378 -23.92 -0.46 -0.35
C THR A 378 -24.58 0.68 -1.11
N PHE A 379 -23.95 1.09 -2.20
CA PHE A 379 -24.40 2.13 -3.11
C PHE A 379 -24.31 1.64 -4.55
N LEU A 380 -25.06 2.30 -5.43
CA LEU A 380 -24.93 2.15 -6.87
C LEU A 380 -24.40 3.46 -7.46
N SER A 381 -23.24 3.41 -8.11
CA SER A 381 -22.68 4.53 -8.85
C SER A 381 -22.92 4.34 -10.34
N LEU A 382 -23.62 5.30 -10.95
CA LEU A 382 -23.92 5.34 -12.38
C LEU A 382 -23.00 6.33 -13.06
N SER A 383 -22.17 5.87 -14.00
CA SER A 383 -21.23 6.71 -14.74
C SER A 383 -21.68 6.88 -16.18
N SER A 384 -22.01 8.11 -16.58
CA SER A 384 -22.50 8.45 -17.93
C SER A 384 -21.66 9.54 -18.60
N PRO A 385 -21.86 9.80 -19.92
CA PRO A 385 -21.15 10.88 -20.63
C PRO A 385 -21.44 12.28 -20.10
N ASN A 386 -22.61 12.48 -19.47
CA ASN A 386 -23.10 13.79 -19.00
C ASN A 386 -22.75 14.05 -17.52
N GLY A 387 -22.43 13.01 -16.76
CA GLY A 387 -22.12 13.12 -15.34
C GLY A 387 -22.17 11.78 -14.65
N SER A 388 -22.20 11.81 -13.32
CA SER A 388 -22.35 10.59 -12.52
C SER A 388 -23.25 10.82 -11.34
N VAL A 389 -23.90 9.75 -10.90
CA VAL A 389 -24.89 9.76 -9.82
C VAL A 389 -24.59 8.63 -8.85
N LEU A 390 -24.71 8.91 -7.56
CA LEU A 390 -24.65 7.92 -6.49
C LEU A 390 -26.05 7.71 -5.93
N LEU A 391 -26.48 6.46 -5.92
CA LEU A 391 -27.77 6.02 -5.39
C LEU A 391 -27.56 5.14 -4.16
N ASP A 392 -28.51 5.15 -3.23
CA ASP A 392 -28.56 4.17 -2.15
C ASP A 392 -28.85 2.76 -2.71
N GLY A 393 -28.12 1.75 -2.23
CA GLY A 393 -28.20 0.39 -2.77
C GLY A 393 -29.50 -0.36 -2.45
N LYS A 394 -30.33 0.11 -1.50
CA LYS A 394 -31.57 -0.56 -1.10
C LYS A 394 -32.81 0.03 -1.77
N ASN A 395 -32.92 1.36 -1.80
CA ASN A 395 -34.12 2.04 -2.30
C ASN A 395 -33.87 2.82 -3.61
N TYR A 396 -32.63 2.84 -4.12
CA TYR A 396 -32.22 3.57 -5.32
C TYR A 396 -32.48 5.07 -5.27
N GLU A 397 -32.58 5.64 -4.07
CA GLU A 397 -32.71 7.08 -3.89
C GLU A 397 -31.41 7.79 -4.25
N LYS A 398 -31.51 8.92 -4.94
CA LYS A 398 -30.35 9.73 -5.33
C LYS A 398 -29.76 10.45 -4.12
N LEU A 399 -28.51 10.11 -3.79
CA LEU A 399 -27.76 10.71 -2.69
C LEU A 399 -26.89 11.88 -3.14
N ALA A 400 -26.26 11.75 -4.31
CA ALA A 400 -25.39 12.79 -4.86
C ALA A 400 -25.31 12.69 -6.38
N GLU A 401 -24.98 13.81 -7.03
CA GLU A 401 -24.66 13.89 -8.45
C GLU A 401 -23.47 14.80 -8.71
N ALA A 402 -22.79 14.57 -9.82
CA ALA A 402 -21.66 15.37 -10.27
C ALA A 402 -21.69 15.53 -11.80
N SER A 403 -21.57 16.77 -12.25
CA SER A 403 -21.44 17.13 -13.65
C SER A 403 -20.01 16.90 -14.15
N ARG A 404 -19.85 16.76 -15.48
CA ARG A 404 -18.54 16.57 -16.09
C ARG A 404 -17.50 17.66 -15.74
N PRO A 405 -17.85 18.96 -15.67
CA PRO A 405 -16.91 19.98 -15.19
C PRO A 405 -16.44 19.77 -13.75
N GLU A 406 -17.34 19.36 -12.84
CA GLU A 406 -16.98 19.06 -11.45
C GLU A 406 -16.03 17.86 -11.36
N LEU A 407 -16.29 16.81 -12.14
CA LEU A 407 -15.42 15.64 -12.22
C LEU A 407 -14.01 16.02 -12.69
N ARG A 408 -13.92 16.88 -13.71
CA ARG A 408 -12.63 17.35 -14.21
C ARG A 408 -11.87 18.19 -13.17
N ALA A 409 -12.55 19.12 -12.51
CA ALA A 409 -11.94 19.92 -11.45
C ALA A 409 -11.46 19.05 -10.28
N HIS A 410 -12.22 18.02 -9.91
CA HIS A 410 -11.84 17.08 -8.85
C HIS A 410 -10.64 16.20 -9.25
N PHE A 411 -10.61 15.76 -10.51
CA PHE A 411 -9.46 15.05 -11.08
C PHE A 411 -8.19 15.92 -11.01
N ASP A 412 -8.27 17.17 -11.49
CA ASP A 412 -7.13 18.10 -11.49
C ASP A 412 -6.62 18.36 -10.07
N ARG A 413 -7.52 18.51 -9.07
CA ARG A 413 -7.15 18.60 -7.65
C ARG A 413 -6.42 17.36 -7.15
N SER A 414 -6.91 16.16 -7.47
CA SER A 414 -6.30 14.90 -7.06
C SER A 414 -4.93 14.66 -7.70
N ALA A 415 -4.74 15.11 -8.95
CA ALA A 415 -3.48 14.98 -9.68
C ALA A 415 -2.42 15.98 -9.16
N ALA A 416 -2.84 17.19 -8.76
CA ALA A 416 -1.96 18.21 -8.21
C ALA A 416 -1.43 17.85 -6.81
N ALA A 417 -2.10 16.96 -6.09
CA ALA A 417 -1.75 16.58 -4.71
C ALA A 417 -0.75 15.41 -4.59
N ARG A 418 -0.13 15.02 -5.71
CA ARG A 418 0.83 13.91 -5.77
C ARG A 418 2.06 14.09 -4.89
#